data_AF-V4B8W7-F1
#
_entry.id   AF-V4B8W7-F1
#
_cell.length_a   1.000
_cell.length_b   1.000
_cell.length_c   1.000
_cell.angle_alpha   90.00
_cell.angle_beta   90.00
_cell.angle_gamma   90.00
#
_symmetry.space_group_name_H-M   'P 1'
#
loop_
_entity.id
_entity.type
_entity.pdbx_description
1 polymer ?
#
loop_
_entity_poly.entity_id
_entity_poly.type
_entity_poly.pdbx_seq_one_letter_code
_entity_poly.pdbx_strand_id
1 'polypeptide(L)'
;MIVTIADHTTDVDSRHFKYNFPECSYKYLNKTCLVPIPFHKDDDTVTEQAQCDEMCKSSIRCTASIFFDGVYCFLYEAPVIFASYEIDLNQCIEKCKERSDCITMSSPTVSKNKCFLLNVTLAEISVWTFENNRCTIVEKIC
;
A
#
# COMPACT_ATOMS: atom_id res chain seq x y z
N MET A 1 46.27 -37.34 7.62
CA MET A 1 44.94 -37.16 7.00
C MET A 1 45.10 -36.07 5.95
N ILE A 2 44.86 -36.46 4.69
CA ILE A 2 44.54 -35.70 3.46
C ILE A 2 44.46 -34.17 3.69
N VAL A 3 45.39 -33.35 3.17
CA VAL A 3 45.46 -32.75 1.79
C VAL A 3 44.36 -31.69 1.59
N THR A 4 44.52 -30.51 1.00
CA THR A 4 45.65 -29.63 0.67
C THR A 4 45.06 -28.25 0.28
N ILE A 5 45.90 -27.20 0.39
CA ILE A 5 46.12 -26.07 -0.55
C ILE A 5 44.94 -25.19 -0.99
N ALA A 6 45.05 -23.92 -0.59
CA ALA A 6 45.01 -22.66 -1.37
C ALA A 6 43.72 -22.32 -2.17
N ASP A 7 43.50 -21.10 -2.64
CA ASP A 7 44.32 -19.89 -2.71
C ASP A 7 43.38 -18.68 -2.79
N HIS A 8 43.98 -17.50 -2.60
CA HIS A 8 43.38 -16.18 -2.67
C HIS A 8 42.50 -15.90 -3.90
N THR A 9 41.35 -15.27 -3.67
CA THR A 9 40.91 -14.09 -4.45
C THR A 9 40.05 -13.17 -3.59
N THR A 10 40.38 -11.89 -3.62
CA THR A 10 39.73 -10.75 -2.97
C THR A 10 38.28 -10.55 -3.41
N ASP A 11 37.34 -10.32 -2.50
CA ASP A 11 36.11 -9.58 -2.84
C ASP A 11 35.49 -8.87 -1.63
N VAL A 12 34.91 -7.71 -1.90
CA VAL A 12 34.37 -6.71 -0.98
C VAL A 12 33.12 -7.29 -0.29
N ASP A 13 33.18 -7.46 1.03
CA ASP A 13 32.05 -7.91 1.87
C ASP A 13 30.92 -6.85 1.88
N SER A 14 30.07 -6.91 0.86
CA SER A 14 28.76 -6.27 0.86
C SER A 14 27.83 -7.05 1.77
N ARG A 15 27.74 -6.55 3.01
CA ARG A 15 26.73 -6.82 4.02
C ARG A 15 25.36 -7.13 3.40
N HIS A 16 25.06 -8.42 3.20
CA HIS A 16 23.70 -8.90 3.05
C HIS A 16 23.05 -8.88 4.44
N PHE A 17 22.43 -7.76 4.80
CA PHE A 17 21.42 -7.76 5.85
C PHE A 17 20.24 -8.60 5.37
N LYS A 18 20.25 -9.90 5.66
CA LYS A 18 19.02 -10.71 5.64
C LYS A 18 18.13 -10.20 6.77
N TYR A 19 17.26 -9.24 6.46
CA TYR A 19 16.13 -8.94 7.31
C TYR A 19 15.19 -10.16 7.25
N ASN A 20 15.30 -11.05 8.23
CA ASN A 20 14.26 -12.04 8.52
C ASN A 20 13.06 -11.27 9.07
N PHE A 21 12.20 -10.76 8.19
CA PHE A 21 10.83 -10.51 8.59
C PHE A 21 10.23 -11.87 9.00
N PRO A 22 9.56 -11.99 10.16
CA PRO A 22 8.78 -13.19 10.44
C PRO A 22 7.91 -13.48 9.21
N GLU A 23 7.84 -14.73 8.77
CA GLU A 23 7.03 -15.11 7.60
C GLU A 23 5.58 -14.75 7.89
N CYS A 24 5.16 -13.57 7.43
CA CYS A 24 3.80 -13.11 7.59
C CYS A 24 2.88 -13.98 6.73
N SER A 25 1.76 -14.40 7.31
CA SER A 25 0.70 -15.06 6.57
C SER A 25 -0.28 -14.03 6.01
N TYR A 26 -1.03 -14.40 4.96
CA TYR A 26 -1.97 -13.50 4.29
C TYR A 26 -3.36 -14.14 4.29
N LYS A 27 -4.35 -13.40 4.77
CA LYS A 27 -5.74 -13.80 4.78
C LYS A 27 -6.51 -13.05 3.70
N TYR A 28 -7.01 -13.79 2.72
CA TYR A 28 -7.82 -13.24 1.63
C TYR A 28 -9.30 -13.30 2.00
N LEU A 29 -9.98 -12.17 1.82
CA LEU A 29 -11.40 -12.03 2.11
C LEU A 29 -12.10 -11.49 0.86
N ASN A 30 -13.14 -12.20 0.42
CA ASN A 30 -14.05 -11.73 -0.62
C ASN A 30 -15.26 -11.10 0.07
N LYS A 31 -15.08 -9.86 0.53
CA LYS A 31 -16.10 -9.07 1.22
C LYS A 31 -16.48 -7.87 0.37
N THR A 32 -17.50 -7.16 0.84
CA THR A 32 -17.86 -5.84 0.37
C THR A 32 -16.65 -4.89 0.48
N CYS A 33 -16.50 -3.99 -0.48
CA CYS A 33 -15.30 -3.17 -0.63
C CYS A 33 -14.98 -2.29 0.57
N LEU A 34 -13.71 -2.24 1.00
CA LEU A 34 -13.22 -1.16 1.85
C LEU A 34 -12.78 -0.01 0.94
N VAL A 35 -13.62 1.01 0.81
CA VAL A 35 -13.28 2.25 0.11
C VAL A 35 -13.16 3.35 1.15
N PRO A 36 -11.93 3.81 1.47
CA PRO A 36 -11.74 4.95 2.34
C PRO A 36 -12.41 6.19 1.73
N ILE A 37 -13.04 6.99 2.60
CA ILE A 37 -13.62 8.27 2.21
C ILE A 37 -12.52 9.33 2.34
N PRO A 38 -12.18 10.08 1.27
CA PRO A 38 -11.22 11.16 1.38
C PRO A 38 -11.79 12.28 2.26
N PHE A 39 -10.97 12.86 3.14
CA PHE A 39 -11.40 13.97 4.00
C PHE A 39 -11.40 15.31 3.25
N HIS A 40 -10.69 15.38 2.13
CA HIS A 40 -10.65 16.53 1.25
C HIS A 40 -10.58 16.09 -0.22
N LYS A 41 -11.28 16.83 -1.06
CA LYS A 41 -11.29 16.70 -2.51
C LYS A 41 -11.05 18.09 -3.09
N ASP A 42 -9.99 18.23 -3.88
CA ASP A 42 -9.71 19.42 -4.69
C ASP A 42 -9.94 19.06 -6.16
N ASP A 43 -10.58 19.94 -6.92
CA ASP A 43 -10.92 19.72 -8.33
C ASP A 43 -10.45 20.82 -9.29
N ASP A 44 -9.85 21.89 -8.78
CA ASP A 44 -9.76 23.15 -9.54
C ASP A 44 -8.34 23.62 -9.84
N THR A 45 -7.29 23.04 -9.22
CA THR A 45 -5.90 23.50 -9.43
C THR A 45 -4.85 22.42 -9.65
N VAL A 46 -5.20 21.15 -9.40
CA VAL A 46 -4.25 20.04 -9.45
C VAL A 46 -4.25 19.41 -10.83
N THR A 47 -3.08 19.33 -11.47
CA THR A 47 -2.89 18.74 -12.80
C THR A 47 -2.10 17.43 -12.78
N GLU A 48 -1.48 17.08 -11.65
CA GLU A 48 -0.66 15.88 -11.52
C GLU A 48 -0.57 15.37 -10.07
N GLN A 49 -0.15 14.11 -9.91
CA GLN A 49 0.04 13.48 -8.60
C GLN A 49 1.02 14.22 -7.70
N ALA A 50 2.09 14.82 -8.26
CA ALA A 50 3.09 15.53 -7.47
C ALA A 50 2.50 16.70 -6.69
N GLN A 51 1.59 17.46 -7.31
CA GLN A 51 0.88 18.57 -6.67
C GLN A 51 -0.08 18.07 -5.59
N CYS A 52 -0.77 16.95 -5.82
CA CYS A 52 -1.56 16.27 -4.79
C CYS A 52 -0.71 15.91 -3.56
N ASP A 53 0.49 15.39 -3.79
CA ASP A 53 1.40 14.99 -2.72
C ASP A 53 1.92 16.20 -1.95
N GLU A 54 2.15 17.34 -2.61
CA GLU A 54 2.48 18.60 -1.96
C GLU A 54 1.33 19.12 -1.09
N MET A 55 0.09 19.09 -1.60
CA MET A 55 -1.10 19.43 -0.81
C MET A 55 -1.23 18.52 0.41
N CYS A 56 -0.99 17.23 0.24
CA CYS A 56 -0.99 16.27 1.35
C CYS A 56 0.06 16.65 2.41
N LYS A 57 1.30 16.90 2.00
CA LYS A 57 2.40 17.31 2.92
C LYS A 57 2.09 18.60 3.68
N SER A 58 1.26 19.50 3.13
CA SER A 58 0.86 20.74 3.79
C SER A 58 -0.19 20.53 4.90
N SER A 59 -0.84 19.37 4.95
CA SER A 59 -1.87 19.04 5.93
C SER A 59 -1.38 17.98 6.91
N ILE A 60 -1.38 18.31 8.21
CA ILE A 60 -1.02 17.36 9.28
C ILE A 60 -1.94 16.14 9.36
N ARG A 61 -3.12 16.21 8.75
CA ARG A 61 -4.10 15.11 8.72
C ARG A 61 -3.84 14.14 7.57
N CYS A 62 -3.13 14.57 6.54
CA CYS A 62 -2.98 13.78 5.33
C CYS A 62 -1.88 12.74 5.48
N THR A 63 -2.22 11.50 5.15
CA THR A 63 -1.31 10.35 5.19
C THR A 63 -1.16 9.70 3.82
N ALA A 64 -2.09 9.94 2.89
CA ALA A 64 -2.00 9.53 1.51
C ALA A 64 -2.80 10.47 0.60
N SER A 65 -2.36 10.61 -0.64
CA SER A 65 -3.01 11.42 -1.67
C SER A 65 -3.08 10.65 -2.98
N ILE A 66 -4.07 10.97 -3.78
CA ILE A 66 -4.23 10.39 -5.11
C ILE A 66 -4.83 11.39 -6.09
N PHE A 67 -4.22 11.47 -7.25
CA PHE A 67 -4.70 12.21 -8.40
C PHE A 67 -5.49 11.28 -9.32
N PHE A 68 -6.65 11.75 -9.79
CA PHE A 68 -7.57 10.95 -10.57
C PHE A 68 -8.18 11.74 -11.73
N ASP A 69 -8.22 11.09 -12.88
CA ASP A 69 -8.96 11.53 -14.07
C ASP A 69 -8.55 12.93 -14.56
N GLY A 70 -7.32 13.35 -14.29
CA GLY A 70 -6.79 14.63 -14.74
C GLY A 70 -7.35 15.85 -14.01
N VAL A 71 -8.20 15.66 -13.00
CA VAL A 71 -8.97 16.77 -12.39
C VAL A 71 -9.02 16.66 -10.86
N TYR A 72 -9.10 15.45 -10.30
CA TYR A 72 -9.41 15.29 -8.89
C TYR A 72 -8.19 14.94 -8.05
N CYS A 73 -7.96 15.73 -7.01
CA CYS A 73 -7.07 15.38 -5.92
C CYS A 73 -7.85 14.92 -4.69
N PHE A 74 -7.65 13.67 -4.29
CA PHE A 74 -8.23 13.14 -3.06
C PHE A 74 -7.16 13.01 -1.99
N LEU A 75 -7.41 13.61 -0.82
CA LEU A 75 -6.55 13.50 0.34
C LEU A 75 -7.19 12.58 1.38
N TYR A 76 -6.41 11.63 1.88
CA TYR A 76 -6.82 10.67 2.89
C TYR A 76 -6.07 10.89 4.18
N GLU A 77 -6.75 10.60 5.27
CA GLU A 77 -6.17 10.56 6.60
C GLU A 77 -5.94 9.10 7.03
N ALA A 78 -5.27 8.94 8.17
CA ALA A 78 -5.09 7.64 8.77
C ALA A 78 -6.43 6.91 8.91
N PRO A 79 -6.46 5.58 8.74
CA PRO A 79 -5.33 4.67 8.59
C PRO A 79 -4.85 4.41 7.15
N VAL A 80 -5.25 5.21 6.16
CA VAL A 80 -4.77 5.03 4.78
C VAL A 80 -3.30 5.47 4.68
N ILE A 81 -2.42 4.59 4.25
CA ILE A 81 -0.99 4.87 4.08
C ILE A 81 -0.55 4.92 2.61
N PHE A 82 -1.42 4.45 1.71
CA PHE A 82 -1.21 4.52 0.27
C PHE A 82 -2.54 4.37 -0.46
N ALA A 83 -2.70 5.12 -1.55
CA ALA A 83 -3.80 4.99 -2.49
C ALA A 83 -3.24 5.06 -3.92
N SER A 84 -3.75 4.23 -4.84
CA SER A 84 -3.44 4.33 -6.27
C SER A 84 -4.62 3.91 -7.14
N TYR A 85 -4.72 4.51 -8.34
CA TYR A 85 -5.69 4.23 -9.39
C TYR A 85 -5.02 3.63 -10.64
N GLU A 86 -3.73 3.33 -10.56
CA GLU A 86 -2.90 2.93 -11.69
C GLU A 86 -2.42 1.48 -11.59
N ILE A 87 -2.43 0.90 -10.38
CA ILE A 87 -1.89 -0.44 -10.14
C ILE A 87 -2.97 -1.53 -10.03
N ASP A 88 -2.68 -2.69 -10.58
CA ASP A 88 -3.57 -3.86 -10.51
C ASP A 88 -3.51 -4.56 -9.14
N LEU A 89 -4.35 -5.58 -8.96
CA LEU A 89 -4.42 -6.35 -7.72
C LEU A 89 -3.07 -6.98 -7.31
N ASN A 90 -2.32 -7.54 -8.25
CA ASN A 90 -1.05 -8.19 -7.93
C ASN A 90 0.00 -7.15 -7.53
N GLN A 91 0.07 -6.04 -8.26
CA GLN A 91 0.95 -4.92 -7.92
C GLN A 91 0.59 -4.29 -6.58
N CYS A 92 -0.71 -4.19 -6.28
CA CYS A 92 -1.20 -3.78 -4.97
C CYS A 92 -0.66 -4.75 -3.91
N ILE A 93 -0.88 -6.06 -4.07
CA ILE A 93 -0.41 -7.13 -3.16
C ILE A 93 1.09 -6.97 -2.88
N GLU A 94 1.92 -6.92 -3.93
CA GLU A 94 3.37 -6.80 -3.76
C GLU A 94 3.78 -5.52 -3.01
N LYS A 95 3.15 -4.38 -3.30
CA LYS A 95 3.40 -3.14 -2.54
C LYS A 95 3.09 -3.28 -1.05
N CYS A 96 2.05 -4.01 -0.67
CA CYS A 96 1.75 -4.25 0.74
C CYS A 96 2.76 -5.22 1.39
N LYS A 97 3.27 -6.19 0.64
CA LYS A 97 4.30 -7.12 1.14
C LYS A 97 5.61 -6.40 1.44
N GLU A 98 6.04 -5.52 0.53
CA GLU A 98 7.25 -4.70 0.66
C GLU A 98 7.19 -3.73 1.85
N ARG A 99 5.98 -3.41 2.30
CA ARG A 99 5.73 -2.47 3.38
C ARG A 99 5.50 -3.17 4.71
N SER A 100 6.32 -2.84 5.72
CA SER A 100 6.12 -3.35 7.09
C SER A 100 4.93 -2.69 7.79
N ASP A 101 4.54 -1.49 7.36
CA ASP A 101 3.41 -0.73 7.90
C ASP A 101 2.06 -1.05 7.23
N CYS A 102 2.05 -1.91 6.20
CA CYS A 102 0.81 -2.40 5.60
C CYS A 102 0.26 -3.62 6.35
N ILE A 103 -0.92 -3.45 6.96
CA ILE A 103 -1.66 -4.50 7.66
C ILE A 103 -2.86 -4.96 6.82
N THR A 104 -3.61 -4.03 6.22
CA THR A 104 -4.77 -4.37 5.39
C THR A 104 -4.66 -3.74 3.99
N MET A 105 -5.18 -4.46 3.01
CA MET A 105 -5.29 -4.07 1.61
C MET A 105 -6.74 -4.13 1.16
N SER A 106 -7.13 -3.22 0.28
CA SER A 106 -8.39 -3.31 -0.44
C SER A 106 -8.21 -2.96 -1.92
N SER A 107 -8.72 -3.83 -2.80
CA SER A 107 -8.75 -3.60 -4.24
C SER A 107 -10.08 -4.09 -4.84
N PRO A 108 -10.87 -3.23 -5.51
CA PRO A 108 -12.11 -3.60 -6.18
C PRO A 108 -11.89 -4.62 -7.30
N THR A 109 -12.75 -5.64 -7.37
CA THR A 109 -12.63 -6.68 -8.40
C THR A 109 -13.25 -6.28 -9.75
N VAL A 110 -14.04 -5.19 -9.80
CA VAL A 110 -14.92 -4.88 -10.95
C VAL A 110 -14.67 -3.50 -11.56
N SER A 111 -14.07 -2.55 -10.83
CA SER A 111 -13.97 -1.15 -11.26
C SER A 111 -12.59 -0.53 -11.01
N LYS A 112 -11.82 -0.40 -12.10
CA LYS A 112 -10.50 0.27 -12.23
C LYS A 112 -9.42 -0.20 -11.25
N ASN A 113 -8.17 0.11 -11.58
CA ASN A 113 -6.95 -0.23 -10.85
C ASN A 113 -6.86 0.48 -9.48
N LYS A 114 -7.86 0.32 -8.60
CA LYS A 114 -7.85 0.95 -7.27
C LYS A 114 -7.14 0.06 -6.27
N CYS A 115 -6.21 0.64 -5.52
CA CYS A 115 -5.47 0.01 -4.46
C CYS A 115 -5.44 0.93 -3.24
N PHE A 116 -5.88 0.43 -2.09
CA PHE A 116 -5.74 1.10 -0.80
C PHE A 116 -4.93 0.22 0.14
N LEU A 117 -3.88 0.78 0.75
CA LEU A 117 -3.10 0.14 1.80
C LEU A 117 -3.31 0.85 3.13
N LEU A 118 -3.34 0.05 4.19
CA LEU A 118 -3.87 0.43 5.49
C LEU A 118 -2.96 -0.07 6.59
N ASN A 119 -2.70 0.75 7.60
CA ASN A 119 -1.89 0.38 8.76
C ASN A 119 -2.71 -0.14 9.95
N VAL A 120 -3.90 -0.67 9.69
CA VAL A 120 -4.80 -1.27 10.69
C VAL A 120 -5.38 -2.58 10.19
N THR A 121 -5.90 -3.40 11.09
CA THR A 121 -6.65 -4.62 10.76
C THR A 121 -8.07 -4.31 10.30
N LEU A 122 -8.75 -5.28 9.70
CA LEU A 122 -10.16 -5.15 9.32
C LEU A 122 -11.07 -4.92 10.53
N ALA A 123 -10.71 -5.44 11.71
CA ALA A 123 -11.51 -5.30 12.92
C ALA A 123 -11.56 -3.86 13.47
N GLU A 124 -10.57 -3.05 13.12
CA GLU A 124 -10.44 -1.66 13.58
C GLU A 124 -11.17 -0.67 12.66
N ILE A 125 -11.61 -1.10 11.47
CA ILE A 125 -12.29 -0.26 10.49
C ILE A 125 -13.79 -0.28 10.76
N SER A 126 -14.31 0.80 11.35
CA SER A 126 -15.73 0.88 11.78
C SER A 126 -16.64 1.75 10.90
N VAL A 127 -16.10 2.61 10.02
CA VAL A 127 -16.89 3.71 9.39
C VAL A 127 -16.79 3.75 7.85
N TRP A 128 -16.12 2.80 7.21
CA TRP A 128 -15.90 2.88 5.76
C TRP A 128 -17.00 2.24 4.94
N THR A 129 -17.32 2.87 3.82
CA THR A 129 -18.38 2.43 2.92
C THR A 129 -18.02 1.11 2.28
N PHE A 130 -18.76 0.09 2.68
CA PHE A 130 -18.91 -1.19 2.03
C PHE A 130 -19.77 -1.01 0.77
N GLU A 131 -19.19 -0.46 -0.30
CA GLU A 131 -19.88 -0.40 -1.61
C GLU A 131 -20.28 -1.79 -2.08
N ASN A 132 -21.45 -1.93 -2.71
CA ASN A 132 -21.99 -3.17 -3.30
C ASN A 132 -21.10 -3.87 -4.37
N ASN A 133 -19.88 -3.38 -4.57
CA ASN A 133 -18.83 -4.02 -5.34
C ASN A 133 -18.09 -5.07 -4.49
N ARG A 134 -17.71 -6.18 -5.12
CA ARG A 134 -16.78 -7.14 -4.50
C ARG A 134 -15.37 -6.55 -4.54
N CYS A 135 -14.65 -6.68 -3.42
CA CYS A 135 -13.22 -6.38 -3.36
C CYS A 135 -12.46 -7.62 -2.94
N THR A 136 -11.21 -7.68 -3.37
CA THR A 136 -10.22 -8.51 -2.70
C THR A 136 -9.67 -7.70 -1.53
N ILE A 137 -9.92 -8.17 -0.32
CA ILE A 137 -9.27 -7.67 0.88
C ILE A 137 -8.17 -8.65 1.27
N VAL A 138 -6.98 -8.14 1.56
CA VAL A 138 -5.87 -8.93 2.07
C VAL A 138 -5.46 -8.38 3.42
N GLU A 139 -5.49 -9.21 4.46
CA GLU A 139 -4.98 -8.87 5.79
C GLU A 139 -3.67 -9.62 6.02
N LYS A 140 -2.63 -8.87 6.35
CA LYS A 140 -1.30 -9.38 6.69
C LYS A 140 -1.29 -9.72 8.18
N ILE A 141 -0.92 -10.95 8.48
CA ILE A 141 -0.82 -11.48 9.84
C ILE A 141 0.64 -11.82 10.09
N CYS A 142 1.30 -10.85 10.73
CA CYS A 142 2.59 -10.97 11.41
C CYS A 142 2.31 -10.77 12.91
#